data_AF-A0A0T9PDL6-F1
#
_entry.id   AF-A0A0T9PDL6-F1
#
_cell.length_a   1.000
_cell.length_b   1.000
_cell.length_c   1.000
_cell.angle_alpha   90.00
_cell.angle_beta   90.00
_cell.angle_gamma   90.00
#
_symmetry.space_group_name_H-M   'P 1'
#
loop_
_entity.id
_entity.type
_entity.pdbx_description
1 polymer ?
#
loop_
_entity_poly.entity_id
_entity_poly.type
_entity_poly.pdbx_seq_one_letter_code
_entity_poly.pdbx_strand_id
1 'polypeptide(L)' 'MVSPLIEQGKLVVLTLAEPLPDSPCCLTWEQHNHSPALAWLLEYLGDSVTLNTEWLRDDSQPSVSD' A
#
# COMPACT_ATOMS: atom_id res chain seq x y z
N MET A 1 8.86 8.23 -0.12
CA MET A 1 9.99 8.55 0.77
C MET A 1 10.03 10.03 1.18
N VAL A 2 9.49 10.33 2.36
CA VAL A 2 9.58 11.65 3.03
C VAL A 2 10.57 11.61 4.21
N SER A 3 10.96 10.41 4.65
CA SER A 3 11.81 10.13 5.82
C SER A 3 13.09 10.97 5.89
N PRO A 4 13.88 11.14 4.80
CA PRO A 4 15.11 11.93 4.85
C PRO A 4 14.88 13.41 5.19
N LEU A 5 13.72 13.97 4.83
CA LEU A 5 13.40 15.37 5.10
C LEU A 5 12.93 15.58 6.56
N ILE A 6 12.31 14.55 7.15
CA ILE A 6 11.95 14.55 8.57
C ILE A 6 13.22 14.43 9.42
N GLU A 7 14.13 13.52 9.06
CA GLU A 7 15.42 13.36 9.75
C GLU A 7 16.30 14.62 9.69
N GLN A 8 16.23 15.36 8.58
CA GLN A 8 16.91 16.65 8.42
C GLN A 8 16.22 17.80 9.17
N GLY A 9 15.11 17.55 9.89
CA GLY A 9 14.32 18.56 10.59
C GLY A 9 13.61 19.55 9.66
N LYS A 10 13.54 19.26 8.36
CA LYS A 10 12.87 20.11 7.36
C LYS A 10 11.36 19.89 7.34
N LEU A 11 10.90 18.74 7.83
CA LEU A 11 9.49 18.37 7.97
C LEU A 11 9.23 17.80 9.36
N VAL A 12 8.00 17.95 9.85
CA VAL A 12 7.52 17.36 11.11
C VAL A 12 6.27 16.53 10.83
N VAL A 13 6.16 15.39 11.53
CA VAL A 13 4.97 14.53 11.44
C VAL A 13 3.87 15.12 12.30
N LEU A 14 2.68 15.25 11.72
CA LEU A 14 1.47 15.69 12.42
C LEU A 14 0.49 14.53 12.53
N THR A 15 0.12 14.18 13.76
CA THR A 15 -0.94 13.22 14.03
C THR A 15 -2.29 13.93 13.92
N LEU A 16 -3.13 13.47 13.00
CA LEU A 16 -4.50 13.96 12.86
C LEU A 16 -5.33 13.53 14.08
N ALA A 17 -6.16 14.43 14.60
CA ALA A 17 -7.08 14.12 15.70
C ALA A 17 -8.12 13.05 15.31
N GLU A 18 -8.48 13.01 14.03
CA GLU A 18 -9.33 11.99 13.43
C GLU A 18 -8.54 11.29 12.32
N PRO A 19 -8.32 9.96 12.41
CA PRO A 19 -7.62 9.23 11.37
C PRO A 19 -8.45 9.20 10.09
N LEU A 20 -7.79 9.36 8.95
CA LEU A 20 -8.43 9.17 7.65
C LEU A 20 -8.81 7.70 7.48
N PRO A 21 -9.93 7.40 6.81
CA PRO A 21 -10.25 6.03 6.45
C PRO A 21 -9.19 5.47 5.49
N ASP A 22 -9.01 4.15 5.53
CA ASP A 22 -8.11 3.47 4.60
C ASP A 22 -8.52 3.79 3.16
N SER A 23 -7.52 4.15 2.34
CA SER A 23 -7.77 4.41 0.93
C SER A 23 -8.08 3.08 0.21
N PRO A 24 -9.13 3.03 -0.62
CA PRO A 24 -9.41 1.82 -1.39
C PRO A 24 -8.26 1.55 -2.36
N CYS A 25 -7.65 0.36 -2.27
CA CYS A 25 -6.65 -0.09 -3.23
C CYS A 25 -7.31 -1.08 -4.18
N CYS A 26 -7.53 -0.66 -5.43
CA CYS A 26 -8.27 -1.45 -6.42
C CYS A 26 -7.40 -1.76 -7.63
N LEU A 27 -7.49 -3.00 -8.10
CA LEU A 27 -6.90 -3.45 -9.36
C LEU A 27 -8.01 -3.69 -10.38
N THR A 28 -7.82 -3.20 -11.61
CA THR A 28 -8.76 -3.41 -12.72
C THR A 28 -8.02 -3.96 -13.93
N TRP A 29 -8.61 -4.92 -14.64
CA TRP A 29 -8.05 -5.51 -15.85
C TRP A 29 -9.15 -5.80 -16.88
N GLU A 30 -8.76 -6.07 -18.13
CA GLU A 30 -9.68 -6.49 -19.18
C GLU A 30 -10.01 -7.99 -19.06
N GLN A 31 -11.28 -8.33 -18.89
CA GLN A 31 -11.71 -9.73 -18.75
C GLN A 31 -11.43 -10.60 -19.99
N HIS A 32 -11.44 -10.01 -21.20
CA HIS A 32 -11.26 -10.75 -22.45
C HIS A 32 -9.80 -11.04 -22.80
N ASN A 33 -8.84 -10.40 -22.12
CA ASN A 33 -7.41 -10.60 -22.33
C ASN A 33 -6.76 -11.22 -21.09
N HIS A 34 -7.22 -12.42 -20.74
CA HIS A 34 -6.76 -13.14 -19.57
C HIS A 34 -5.51 -13.97 -19.91
N SER A 35 -4.33 -13.43 -19.62
CA SER A 35 -3.09 -14.19 -19.73
C SER A 35 -2.88 -15.07 -18.48
N PRO A 36 -2.19 -16.22 -18.59
CA PRO A 36 -1.83 -17.03 -17.42
C PRO A 36 -1.00 -16.26 -16.38
N ALA A 37 -0.20 -15.29 -16.82
CA ALA A 37 0.58 -14.43 -15.93
C ALA A 37 -0.31 -13.47 -15.12
N LEU A 38 -1.37 -12.94 -15.74
CA LEU A 38 -2.36 -12.10 -15.05
C LEU A 38 -3.13 -12.93 -14.01
N ALA A 39 -3.50 -14.16 -14.35
CA ALA A 39 -4.18 -15.08 -13.43
C ALA A 39 -3.35 -15.32 -12.16
N TRP A 40 -2.06 -15.64 -12.35
CA TRP A 40 -1.12 -15.82 -11.24
C TRP A 40 -0.97 -14.56 -10.38
N LEU A 41 -0.89 -13.38 -11.02
CA LEU A 41 -0.78 -12.12 -10.30
C LEU A 41 -2.03 -11.83 -9.44
N LEU A 42 -3.21 -12.10 -9.97
CA LEU A 42 -4.48 -11.93 -9.26
C LEU A 42 -4.60 -12.89 -8.07
N GLU A 43 -4.19 -14.15 -8.27
CA GLU A 43 -4.16 -15.16 -7.20
C GLU A 43 -3.12 -14.82 -6.13
N TYR A 44 -1.96 -14.29 -6.53
CA TYR A 44 -0.90 -13.85 -5.63
C TYR A 44 -1.30 -12.61 -4.81
N LEU A 45 -1.95 -11.63 -5.44
CA LEU A 45 -2.42 -10.41 -4.77
C LEU A 45 -3.60 -10.69 -3.83
N GLY A 46 -4.37 -11.75 -4.08
CA GLY A 46 -5.32 -12.33 -3.14
C GLY A 46 -6.33 -11.32 -2.56
N ASP A 47 -6.08 -10.88 -1.33
CA ASP A 47 -6.91 -9.94 -0.57
C ASP A 47 -6.40 -8.49 -0.73
N SER A 48 -7.34 -7.55 -0.70
CA SER A 48 -7.12 -6.10 -0.60
C SER A 48 -6.07 -5.69 0.43
N VAL A 49 -5.93 -6.44 1.53
CA VAL A 49 -4.91 -6.22 2.57
C VAL A 49 -3.49 -6.51 2.08
N THR A 50 -3.29 -7.64 1.39
CA THR A 50 -2.01 -8.02 0.79
C THR A 50 -1.63 -7.02 -0.30
N LEU A 51 -2.59 -6.67 -1.16
CA LEU A 51 -2.38 -5.70 -2.23
C LEU A 51 -2.01 -4.31 -1.68
N ASN A 52 -2.71 -3.82 -0.64
CA ASN A 52 -2.37 -2.56 0.01
C ASN A 52 -0.96 -2.61 0.64
N THR A 53 -0.62 -3.72 1.28
CA THR A 53 0.67 -3.89 1.95
C THR A 53 1.84 -3.92 0.96
N GLU A 54 1.74 -4.69 -0.12
CA GLU A 54 2.82 -4.85 -1.09
C GLU A 54 3.02 -3.62 -2.00
N TRP A 55 1.95 -2.85 -2.26
CA TRP A 55 2.02 -1.75 -3.25
C TRP A 55 2.03 -0.35 -2.63
N LEU A 56 1.43 -0.14 -1.45
CA LEU A 56 1.26 1.19 -0.85
C LEU A 56 2.07 1.41 0.43
N ARG A 57 2.56 0.37 1.10
CA ARG A 57 3.40 0.56 2.30
C ARG A 57 4.83 0.87 1.90
N ASP A 58 5.38 1.90 2.52
CA ASP A 58 6.79 2.26 2.47
C ASP A 58 7.54 1.33 3.44
N ASP A 59 8.69 0.77 3.03
CA ASP A 59 9.54 -0.15 3.83
C ASP A 59 9.96 0.41 5.22
N SER A 60 9.69 1.69 5.47
CA SER A 60 9.97 2.38 6.73
C SER A 60 8.89 2.19 7.82
N GLN A 61 7.76 1.54 7.55
CA GLN A 61 6.71 1.35 8.55
C GLN A 61 6.99 0.10 9.42
N PRO A 62 7.18 0.25 10.75
CA PRO A 62 7.35 -0.92 11.60
C PRO A 62 6.06 -1.74 11.58
N SER A 63 6.21 -3.03 11.32
CA SER A 63 5.17 -4.03 11.47
C SER A 63 4.59 -3.95 12.88
N VAL A 64 3.42 -3.34 13.03
CA VAL A 64 2.60 -3.54 14.22
C VAL A 64 2.05 -4.96 14.09
N SER A 65 2.77 -5.89 14.70
CA SER A 65 2.26 -7.22 15.02
C SER A 65 1.35 -7.09 16.23
N ASP A 66 0.11 -7.53 16.08
CA ASP A 66 -0.72 -8.00 17.20
C ASP A 66 -0.23 -9.39 17.63
#